data_AF-A0A521ARZ9-F1
#
_entry.id   AF-A0A521ARZ9-F1
#
_cell.length_a   1.000
_cell.length_b   1.000
_cell.length_c   1.000
_cell.angle_alpha   90.00
_cell.angle_beta   90.00
_cell.angle_gamma   90.00
#
_symmetry.space_group_name_H-M   'P 1'
#
loop_
_entity.id
_entity.type
_entity.pdbx_description
1 polymer ?
#
loop_
_entity_poly.entity_id
_entity_poly.type
_entity_poly.pdbx_seq_one_letter_code
_entity_poly.pdbx_strand_id
1 'polypeptide(L)'
;MSIHTMSRDELRQKVESVGSPKQQAGQVRMLFVPNKIDQQNFKELCTTYNTVLGEEFNTAVIIESYQGKLEKKLAMPSNKTFETRFGEVPVNDFLRNEFCDEEDDFFIADEGYSEQMSLYQHLPILQAIFDDFDVVSLQIGDYDPAIIRELAHTLDELLLYKNALIVFCCDVPASNPEELEKLRKLVLNENEAGLLHYLNSNEKTVKGARAFMSGILVARAWNYEVELLDHVESATQICGYARFAQPEPV
;
A
#
# COMPACT_ATOMS: atom_id res chain seq x y z
N MET A 1 -22.39 12.37 -2.44
CA MET A 1 -22.01 12.16 -1.02
C MET A 1 -20.48 12.23 -0.97
N SER A 2 -19.89 13.04 -0.09
CA SER A 2 -18.42 13.19 -0.02
C SER A 2 -17.85 12.10 0.88
N ILE A 3 -16.85 11.37 0.41
CA ILE A 3 -16.24 10.25 1.16
C ILE A 3 -15.62 10.76 2.47
N HIS A 4 -15.07 11.98 2.44
CA HIS A 4 -14.48 12.66 3.59
C HIS A 4 -15.50 13.06 4.67
N THR A 5 -16.81 12.96 4.42
CA THR A 5 -17.86 13.31 5.39
C THR A 5 -18.61 12.11 5.94
N MET A 6 -18.40 10.89 5.44
CA MET A 6 -19.13 9.69 5.87
C MET A 6 -18.81 9.32 7.32
N SER A 7 -19.74 8.85 8.14
CA SER A 7 -19.42 8.35 9.48
C SER A 7 -18.53 7.10 9.43
N ARG A 8 -17.96 6.69 10.57
CA ARG A 8 -17.19 5.43 10.70
C ARG A 8 -18.06 4.24 10.28
N ASP A 9 -19.31 4.20 10.75
CA ASP A 9 -20.27 3.14 10.43
C ASP A 9 -20.68 3.15 8.95
N GLU A 10 -20.88 4.33 8.35
CA GLU A 10 -21.19 4.45 6.93
C GLU A 10 -20.04 3.92 6.06
N LEU A 11 -18.79 4.24 6.40
CA LEU A 11 -17.61 3.70 5.69
C LEU A 11 -17.54 2.18 5.83
N ARG A 12 -17.73 1.65 7.04
CA ARG A 12 -17.74 0.21 7.28
C ARG A 12 -18.82 -0.48 6.45
N GLN A 13 -20.05 0.04 6.48
CA GLN A 13 -21.16 -0.49 5.68
C GLN A 13 -20.87 -0.45 4.17
N LYS A 14 -20.16 0.56 3.67
CA LYS A 14 -19.74 0.61 2.26
C LYS A 14 -18.76 -0.50 1.92
N VAL A 15 -17.76 -0.74 2.77
CA VAL A 15 -16.80 -1.84 2.62
C VAL A 15 -17.50 -3.20 2.76
N GLU A 16 -18.49 -3.34 3.63
CA GLU A 16 -19.29 -4.57 3.78
C GLU A 16 -20.21 -4.84 2.57
N SER A 17 -20.75 -3.77 1.96
CA SER A 17 -21.75 -3.88 0.90
C SER A 17 -21.21 -4.27 -0.47
N VAL A 18 -19.89 -4.15 -0.68
CA VAL A 18 -19.26 -4.60 -1.92
C VAL A 18 -19.12 -6.13 -1.86
N GLY A 19 -19.65 -6.82 -2.88
CA GLY A 19 -19.64 -8.28 -2.94
C GLY A 19 -18.24 -8.84 -2.75
N SER A 20 -18.11 -9.86 -1.89
CA SER A 20 -16.83 -10.29 -1.33
C SER A 20 -15.95 -11.08 -2.31
N PRO A 21 -14.72 -10.61 -2.60
CA PRO A 21 -13.63 -11.49 -3.03
C PRO A 21 -13.16 -12.41 -1.88
N LYS A 22 -13.59 -12.12 -0.64
CA LYS A 22 -13.09 -12.74 0.60
C LYS A 22 -13.15 -14.27 0.64
N GLN A 23 -14.10 -14.90 -0.06
CA GLN A 23 -14.22 -16.37 -0.10
C GLN A 23 -13.13 -17.06 -0.96
N GLN A 24 -12.39 -16.32 -1.77
CA GLN A 24 -11.33 -16.83 -2.64
C GLN A 24 -9.95 -16.22 -2.34
N ALA A 25 -9.89 -15.15 -1.54
CA ALA A 25 -8.68 -14.36 -1.34
C ALA A 25 -7.63 -14.98 -0.41
N GLY A 26 -7.91 -16.08 0.32
CA GLY A 26 -6.93 -16.64 1.27
C GLY A 26 -6.46 -15.62 2.33
N GLN A 27 -5.25 -15.79 2.86
CA GLN A 27 -4.65 -14.81 3.78
C GLN A 27 -4.10 -13.62 2.99
N VAL A 28 -4.67 -12.43 3.17
CA VAL A 28 -4.21 -11.17 2.55
C VAL A 28 -3.38 -10.37 3.55
N ARG A 29 -2.22 -9.86 3.12
CA ARG A 29 -1.33 -9.04 3.97
C ARG A 29 -0.81 -7.77 3.30
N MET A 30 -1.13 -7.56 2.03
CA MET A 30 -0.71 -6.37 1.30
C MET A 30 -1.86 -5.84 0.46
N LEU A 31 -2.05 -4.52 0.47
CA LEU A 31 -3.01 -3.82 -0.38
C LEU A 31 -2.26 -2.84 -1.29
N PHE A 32 -2.76 -2.71 -2.51
CA PHE A 32 -2.32 -1.72 -3.49
C PHE A 32 -3.49 -0.77 -3.74
N VAL A 33 -3.35 0.49 -3.36
CA VAL A 33 -4.47 1.45 -3.31
C VAL A 33 -4.04 2.81 -3.84
N PRO A 34 -4.95 3.62 -4.40
CA PRO A 34 -4.62 4.96 -4.90
C PRO A 34 -4.10 5.89 -3.80
N ASN A 35 -3.31 6.89 -4.18
CA ASN A 35 -2.82 7.93 -3.27
C ASN A 35 -3.96 8.85 -2.80
N LYS A 36 -4.98 9.05 -3.65
CA LYS A 36 -6.14 9.92 -3.37
C LYS A 36 -7.43 9.16 -3.57
N ILE A 37 -8.38 9.40 -2.66
CA ILE A 37 -9.69 8.76 -2.71
C ILE A 37 -10.71 9.75 -3.27
N ASP A 38 -11.45 9.33 -4.28
CA ASP A 38 -12.54 10.10 -4.88
C ASP A 38 -13.72 9.19 -5.24
N GLN A 39 -14.80 9.79 -5.75
CA GLN A 39 -16.01 9.03 -6.07
C GLN A 39 -15.81 7.99 -7.18
N GLN A 40 -14.81 8.14 -8.04
CA GLN A 40 -14.56 7.27 -9.19
C GLN A 40 -13.84 5.99 -8.75
N ASN A 41 -12.91 6.09 -7.80
CA ASN A 41 -12.15 4.94 -7.29
C ASN A 41 -12.71 4.31 -6.00
N PHE A 42 -13.65 4.98 -5.31
CA PHE A 42 -14.14 4.54 -3.99
C PHE A 42 -14.73 3.12 -3.97
N LYS A 43 -15.45 2.72 -5.02
CA LYS A 43 -16.06 1.39 -5.07
C LYS A 43 -14.99 0.29 -5.08
N GLU A 44 -13.96 0.47 -5.90
CA GLU A 44 -12.86 -0.49 -6.02
C GLU A 44 -11.98 -0.51 -4.78
N LEU A 45 -11.78 0.66 -4.17
CA LEU A 45 -11.13 0.78 -2.87
C LEU A 45 -11.90 -0.01 -1.78
N CYS A 46 -13.22 0.12 -1.74
CA CYS A 46 -14.05 -0.69 -0.84
C CYS A 46 -13.88 -2.18 -1.12
N THR A 47 -13.87 -2.61 -2.39
CA THR A 47 -13.65 -4.02 -2.77
C THR A 47 -12.31 -4.52 -2.26
N THR A 48 -11.26 -3.69 -2.35
CA THR A 48 -9.91 -4.00 -1.88
C THR A 48 -9.88 -4.15 -0.36
N TYR A 49 -10.42 -3.20 0.39
CA TYR A 49 -10.49 -3.29 1.85
C TYR A 49 -11.42 -4.40 2.36
N ASN A 50 -12.41 -4.83 1.57
CA ASN A 50 -13.27 -5.97 1.92
C ASN A 50 -12.45 -7.28 2.02
N THR A 51 -11.33 -7.40 1.31
CA THR A 51 -10.46 -8.59 1.36
C THR A 51 -9.84 -8.83 2.73
N VAL A 52 -9.63 -7.75 3.50
CA VAL A 52 -9.05 -7.76 4.85
C VAL A 52 -10.08 -7.47 5.94
N LEU A 53 -11.34 -7.26 5.58
CA LEU A 53 -12.40 -6.92 6.53
C LEU A 53 -12.64 -8.05 7.52
N GLY A 54 -12.50 -7.80 8.82
CA GLY A 54 -12.67 -8.80 9.88
C GLY A 54 -11.44 -9.68 10.10
N GLU A 55 -10.33 -9.41 9.42
CA GLU A 55 -9.00 -9.84 9.87
C GLU A 55 -8.54 -8.92 11.02
N GLU A 56 -7.59 -9.39 11.82
CA GLU A 56 -6.96 -8.61 12.88
C GLU A 56 -5.52 -8.31 12.48
N PHE A 57 -5.09 -7.05 12.57
CA PHE A 57 -3.69 -6.63 12.39
C PHE A 57 -3.28 -5.75 13.55
N ASN A 58 -2.09 -5.99 14.09
CA ASN A 58 -1.55 -5.16 15.17
C ASN A 58 -1.03 -3.83 14.63
N THR A 59 -0.49 -3.86 13.41
CA THR A 59 0.18 -2.71 12.79
C THR A 59 -0.21 -2.57 11.32
N ALA A 60 -0.52 -1.36 10.89
CA ALA A 60 -0.59 -0.99 9.49
C ALA A 60 0.72 -0.28 9.07
N VAL A 61 1.35 -0.73 8.01
CA VAL A 61 2.52 -0.06 7.42
C VAL A 61 2.08 0.59 6.11
N ILE A 62 1.98 1.92 6.09
CA ILE A 62 1.56 2.68 4.91
C ILE A 62 2.77 3.23 4.19
N ILE A 63 2.95 2.79 2.95
CA ILE A 63 4.11 3.11 2.11
C ILE A 63 3.64 3.93 0.92
N GLU A 64 4.15 5.15 0.79
CA GLU A 64 3.84 6.04 -0.33
C GLU A 64 5.11 6.55 -1.02
N SER A 65 5.01 6.92 -2.30
CA SER A 65 6.11 7.57 -3.00
C SER A 65 5.99 9.08 -2.90
N TYR A 66 7.02 9.75 -2.37
CA TYR A 66 7.02 11.20 -2.29
C TYR A 66 7.15 11.85 -3.68
N GLN A 67 6.27 12.80 -3.99
CA GLN A 67 6.32 13.54 -5.27
C GLN A 67 7.35 14.66 -5.18
N GLY A 68 8.63 14.30 -5.36
CA GLY A 68 9.74 15.22 -5.31
C GLY A 68 11.04 14.49 -5.04
N LYS A 69 12.01 15.20 -4.48
CA LYS A 69 13.24 14.64 -3.95
C LYS A 69 13.31 14.99 -2.46
N LEU A 70 13.43 13.98 -1.62
CA LEU A 70 13.77 14.16 -0.21
C LEU A 70 15.30 14.06 -0.05
N GLU A 71 15.86 14.67 0.98
CA GLU A 71 17.27 14.43 1.32
C GLU A 71 17.43 13.02 1.91
N LYS A 72 16.42 12.58 2.65
CA LYS A 72 16.32 11.22 3.21
C LYS A 72 15.59 10.28 2.26
N LYS A 73 16.20 9.13 1.98
CA LYS A 73 15.73 8.22 0.93
C LYS A 73 14.46 7.48 1.33
N LEU A 74 14.39 6.96 2.56
CA LEU A 74 13.20 6.34 3.15
C LEU A 74 12.86 7.09 4.45
N ALA A 75 11.95 8.06 4.36
CA ALA A 75 11.60 8.94 5.48
C ALA A 75 10.34 8.46 6.20
N MET A 76 10.38 8.43 7.54
CA MET A 76 9.24 8.15 8.41
C MET A 76 8.98 9.38 9.29
N PRO A 77 7.75 9.94 9.31
CA PRO A 77 7.44 11.11 10.14
C PRO A 77 7.73 10.86 11.62
N SER A 78 8.16 11.88 12.35
CA SER A 78 8.55 11.84 13.76
C SER A 78 7.37 11.81 14.74
N ASN A 79 6.16 12.08 14.23
CA ASN A 79 4.89 12.07 14.96
C ASN A 79 4.77 10.85 15.89
N LYS A 80 4.09 11.04 17.03
CA LYS A 80 3.73 9.94 17.95
C LYS A 80 2.33 9.41 17.69
N THR A 81 1.47 10.23 17.10
CA THR A 81 0.12 9.88 16.66
C THR A 81 -0.18 10.59 15.34
N PHE A 82 -1.09 10.02 14.55
CA PHE A 82 -1.71 10.70 13.42
C PHE A 82 -3.18 10.97 13.74
N GLU A 83 -3.57 12.24 13.73
CA GLU A 83 -4.95 12.64 13.98
C GLU A 83 -5.80 12.44 12.72
N THR A 84 -6.95 11.77 12.87
CA THR A 84 -7.96 11.69 11.84
C THR A 84 -9.30 12.21 12.38
N ARG A 85 -10.28 12.34 11.49
CA ARG A 85 -11.66 12.68 11.87
C ARG A 85 -12.36 11.66 12.78
N PHE A 86 -11.77 10.48 13.01
CA PHE A 86 -12.28 9.46 13.94
C PHE A 86 -11.44 9.30 15.19
N GLY A 87 -10.44 10.16 15.40
CA GLY A 87 -9.52 10.13 16.53
C GLY A 87 -8.10 9.81 16.10
N GLU A 88 -7.23 9.71 17.10
CA GLU A 88 -5.81 9.47 16.90
C GLU A 88 -5.52 8.00 16.57
N VAL A 89 -4.52 7.78 15.71
CA VAL A 89 -3.90 6.47 15.48
C VAL A 89 -2.46 6.53 16.02
N PRO A 90 -2.08 5.69 16.99
CA PRO A 90 -0.73 5.70 17.54
C PRO A 90 0.30 5.24 16.51
N VAL A 91 1.49 5.85 16.55
CA VAL A 91 2.63 5.39 15.74
C VAL A 91 3.32 4.22 16.44
N ASN A 92 3.64 3.18 15.69
CA ASN A 92 4.47 2.08 16.18
C ASN A 92 5.94 2.53 16.26
N ASP A 93 6.29 3.21 17.35
CA ASP A 93 7.63 3.75 17.56
C ASP A 93 8.69 2.63 17.63
N PHE A 94 8.31 1.46 18.16
CA PHE A 94 9.21 0.31 18.21
C PHE A 94 9.60 -0.13 16.79
N LEU A 95 8.61 -0.46 15.95
CA LEU A 95 8.87 -0.89 14.57
C LEU A 95 9.55 0.20 13.74
N ARG A 96 9.21 1.48 13.96
CA ARG A 96 9.89 2.61 13.29
C ARG A 96 11.38 2.66 13.62
N ASN A 97 11.78 2.38 14.87
CA ASN A 97 13.19 2.34 15.24
C ASN A 97 13.88 1.08 14.68
N GLU A 98 13.19 -0.08 14.66
CA GLU A 98 13.75 -1.30 14.03
C GLU A 98 14.06 -1.07 12.54
N PHE A 99 13.22 -0.33 11.81
CA PHE A 99 13.53 0.09 10.43
C PHE A 99 14.84 0.90 10.33
N CYS A 100 15.08 1.81 11.27
CA CYS A 100 16.31 2.62 11.30
C CYS A 100 17.55 1.83 11.75
N ASP A 101 17.37 0.77 12.53
CA ASP A 101 18.46 -0.07 13.02
C ASP A 101 18.87 -1.14 11.99
N GLU A 102 17.95 -1.59 11.12
CA GLU A 102 18.23 -2.59 10.09
C GLU A 102 19.05 -2.02 8.91
N GLU A 103 18.70 -0.83 8.42
CA GLU A 103 19.30 -0.25 7.21
C GLU A 103 19.53 1.26 7.35
N ASP A 104 20.71 1.72 6.92
CA ASP A 104 21.16 3.13 7.04
C ASP A 104 20.32 4.13 6.23
N ASP A 105 19.50 3.65 5.30
CA ASP A 105 18.69 4.47 4.40
C ASP A 105 17.30 4.84 4.94
N PHE A 106 16.93 4.30 6.12
CA PHE A 106 15.70 4.61 6.83
C PHE A 106 15.93 5.70 7.89
N PHE A 107 15.11 6.75 7.84
CA PHE A 107 15.27 7.91 8.72
C PHE A 107 13.95 8.33 9.34
N ILE A 108 13.98 8.64 10.63
CA ILE A 108 12.92 9.45 11.26
C ILE A 108 13.15 10.91 10.86
N ALA A 109 12.33 11.42 9.94
CA ALA A 109 12.46 12.76 9.38
C ALA A 109 11.12 13.31 8.88
N ASP A 110 10.88 14.59 9.12
CA ASP A 110 9.61 15.27 8.77
C ASP A 110 9.66 16.00 7.43
N GLU A 111 10.73 15.85 6.64
CA GLU A 111 10.91 16.55 5.36
C GLU A 111 9.79 16.28 4.36
N GLY A 112 9.28 15.05 4.37
CA GLY A 112 8.17 14.64 3.52
C GLY A 112 6.80 14.73 4.19
N TYR A 113 6.75 15.09 5.48
CA TYR A 113 5.49 15.14 6.23
C TYR A 113 4.56 16.23 5.69
N SER A 114 3.30 15.88 5.47
CA SER A 114 2.27 16.78 5.00
C SER A 114 0.89 16.23 5.32
N GLU A 115 -0.07 17.10 5.61
CA GLU A 115 -1.49 16.73 5.76
C GLU A 115 -2.10 16.19 4.44
N GLN A 116 -1.39 16.32 3.32
CA GLN A 116 -1.79 15.79 2.02
C GLN A 116 -1.27 14.38 1.74
N MET A 117 -0.55 13.77 2.68
CA MET A 117 -0.06 12.39 2.58
C MET A 117 -1.20 11.39 2.34
N SER A 118 -0.90 10.35 1.58
CA SER A 118 -1.85 9.27 1.26
C SER A 118 -2.28 8.54 2.53
N LEU A 119 -1.43 8.50 3.55
CA LEU A 119 -1.75 8.07 4.91
C LEU A 119 -3.11 8.60 5.41
N TYR A 120 -3.35 9.91 5.29
CA TYR A 120 -4.59 10.53 5.79
C TYR A 120 -5.84 10.16 4.98
N GLN A 121 -5.67 9.66 3.76
CA GLN A 121 -6.76 9.12 2.96
C GLN A 121 -7.19 7.75 3.48
N HIS A 122 -6.23 6.92 3.88
CA HIS A 122 -6.44 5.50 4.20
C HIS A 122 -6.74 5.24 5.68
N LEU A 123 -6.16 6.00 6.61
CA LEU A 123 -6.41 5.81 8.05
C LEU A 123 -7.90 5.83 8.43
N PRO A 124 -8.76 6.72 7.91
CA PRO A 124 -10.19 6.69 8.24
C PRO A 124 -10.89 5.39 7.82
N ILE A 125 -10.46 4.76 6.71
CA ILE A 125 -11.03 3.48 6.27
C ILE A 125 -10.51 2.35 7.16
N LEU A 126 -9.20 2.33 7.45
CA LEU A 126 -8.59 1.37 8.37
C LEU A 126 -9.26 1.42 9.76
N GLN A 127 -9.46 2.61 10.32
CA GLN A 127 -10.22 2.78 11.57
C GLN A 127 -11.68 2.32 11.45
N ALA A 128 -12.31 2.37 10.28
CA ALA A 128 -13.68 1.88 10.11
C ALA A 128 -13.77 0.34 10.11
N ILE A 129 -12.72 -0.36 9.66
CA ILE A 129 -12.72 -1.82 9.49
C ILE A 129 -11.98 -2.55 10.62
N PHE A 130 -11.01 -1.90 11.27
CA PHE A 130 -10.24 -2.43 12.41
C PHE A 130 -10.56 -1.64 13.69
N ASP A 131 -10.49 -2.35 14.83
CA ASP A 131 -10.85 -1.78 16.12
C ASP A 131 -9.67 -1.05 16.80
N ASP A 132 -8.51 -1.69 16.84
CA ASP A 132 -7.28 -1.18 17.47
C ASP A 132 -6.06 -1.61 16.65
N PHE A 133 -5.20 -0.66 16.30
CA PHE A 133 -3.95 -0.88 15.57
C PHE A 133 -3.03 0.34 15.72
N ASP A 134 -1.73 0.12 15.59
CA ASP A 134 -0.75 1.18 15.43
C ASP A 134 -0.27 1.30 13.97
N VAL A 135 0.40 2.40 13.62
CA VAL A 135 0.80 2.67 12.24
C VAL A 135 2.28 3.03 12.13
N VAL A 136 2.91 2.57 11.04
CA VAL A 136 4.16 3.13 10.52
C VAL A 136 3.86 3.76 9.17
N SER A 137 4.24 5.03 8.99
CA SER A 137 4.17 5.70 7.70
C SER A 137 5.59 5.84 7.14
N LEU A 138 5.79 5.40 5.91
CA LEU A 138 7.07 5.42 5.23
C LEU A 138 6.93 6.06 3.84
N GLN A 139 7.83 6.98 3.54
CA GLN A 139 7.87 7.72 2.28
C GLN A 139 9.12 7.38 1.49
N ILE A 140 8.93 6.97 0.25
CA ILE A 140 10.02 6.71 -0.68
C ILE A 140 10.38 8.01 -1.39
N GLY A 141 11.50 8.61 -0.98
CA GLY A 141 12.03 9.87 -1.47
C GLY A 141 12.99 9.74 -2.65
N ASP A 142 13.69 8.61 -2.78
CA ASP A 142 14.72 8.39 -3.80
C ASP A 142 14.23 7.56 -5.01
N TYR A 143 14.80 7.82 -6.19
CA TYR A 143 14.48 7.12 -7.44
C TYR A 143 15.43 5.96 -7.74
N ASP A 144 16.49 5.79 -6.94
CA ASP A 144 17.45 4.69 -7.11
C ASP A 144 16.76 3.33 -6.93
N PRO A 145 16.83 2.44 -7.95
CA PRO A 145 16.47 1.03 -7.84
C PRO A 145 16.98 0.29 -6.60
N ALA A 146 18.16 0.65 -6.07
CA ALA A 146 18.71 0.05 -4.86
C ALA A 146 17.77 0.23 -3.66
N ILE A 147 17.17 1.41 -3.52
CA ILE A 147 16.29 1.75 -2.40
C ILE A 147 15.03 0.93 -2.36
N ILE A 148 14.53 0.54 -3.54
CA ILE A 148 13.35 -0.33 -3.64
C ILE A 148 13.68 -1.75 -3.19
N ARG A 149 14.89 -2.23 -3.47
CA ARG A 149 15.36 -3.55 -3.04
C ARG A 149 15.65 -3.57 -1.54
N GLU A 150 16.32 -2.55 -1.03
CA GLU A 150 16.57 -2.37 0.40
C GLU A 150 15.25 -2.32 1.17
N LEU A 151 14.29 -1.46 0.73
CA LEU A 151 12.95 -1.44 1.32
C LEU A 151 12.27 -2.81 1.32
N ALA A 152 12.29 -3.52 0.19
CA ALA A 152 11.67 -4.84 0.11
C ALA A 152 12.35 -5.86 1.04
N HIS A 153 13.68 -5.82 1.15
CA HIS A 153 14.44 -6.70 2.05
C HIS A 153 14.14 -6.41 3.52
N THR A 154 14.14 -5.15 3.94
CA THR A 154 13.83 -4.76 5.31
C THR A 154 12.39 -5.09 5.69
N LEU A 155 11.44 -4.91 4.75
CA LEU A 155 10.06 -5.33 4.97
C LEU A 155 9.98 -6.85 5.17
N ASP A 156 10.74 -7.63 4.41
CA ASP A 156 10.81 -9.09 4.58
C ASP A 156 11.32 -9.47 5.97
N GLU A 157 12.47 -8.96 6.37
CA GLU A 157 13.11 -9.30 7.66
C GLU A 157 12.26 -8.87 8.86
N LEU A 158 11.73 -7.65 8.83
CA LEU A 158 10.99 -7.12 9.96
C LEU A 158 9.54 -7.61 10.02
N LEU A 159 8.87 -7.81 8.87
CA LEU A 159 7.42 -7.99 8.85
C LEU A 159 6.96 -9.41 8.49
N LEU A 160 7.80 -10.29 7.93
CA LEU A 160 7.35 -11.62 7.46
C LEU A 160 6.58 -12.41 8.53
N TYR A 161 7.02 -12.35 9.79
CA TYR A 161 6.40 -13.07 10.91
C TYR A 161 5.56 -12.19 11.85
N LYS A 162 5.39 -10.89 11.54
CA LYS A 162 4.55 -9.99 12.33
C LYS A 162 3.13 -9.96 11.77
N ASN A 163 2.14 -9.76 12.65
CA ASN A 163 0.76 -9.56 12.23
C ASN A 163 0.54 -8.12 11.75
N ALA A 164 1.07 -7.82 10.56
CA ALA A 164 1.03 -6.49 9.95
C ALA A 164 0.37 -6.51 8.57
N LEU A 165 -0.40 -5.46 8.29
CA LEU A 165 -0.95 -5.14 6.98
C LEU A 165 -0.07 -4.08 6.31
N ILE A 166 0.40 -4.33 5.09
CA ILE A 166 1.15 -3.35 4.32
C ILE A 166 0.23 -2.70 3.29
N VAL A 167 0.17 -1.38 3.25
CA VAL A 167 -0.65 -0.60 2.32
C VAL A 167 0.26 0.21 1.41
N PHE A 168 0.42 -0.24 0.16
CA PHE A 168 1.19 0.45 -0.86
C PHE A 168 0.30 1.46 -1.60
N CYS A 169 0.63 2.74 -1.47
CA CYS A 169 -0.08 3.83 -2.13
C CYS A 169 0.50 4.09 -3.54
N CYS A 170 -0.29 3.78 -4.57
CA CYS A 170 0.07 3.94 -5.97
C CYS A 170 -1.17 4.22 -6.85
N ASP A 171 -1.08 5.22 -7.71
CA ASP A 171 -2.07 5.51 -8.74
C ASP A 171 -1.66 4.80 -10.03
N VAL A 172 -2.21 3.62 -10.26
CA VAL A 172 -2.04 2.86 -11.51
C VAL A 172 -3.25 3.14 -12.41
N PRO A 173 -3.13 3.92 -13.49
CA PRO A 173 -4.29 4.40 -14.24
C PRO A 173 -4.97 3.26 -15.02
N ALA A 174 -6.27 3.08 -14.78
CA ALA A 174 -7.09 2.09 -15.46
C ALA A 174 -7.28 2.40 -16.96
N SER A 175 -7.13 3.67 -17.36
CA SER A 175 -7.29 4.13 -18.73
C SER A 175 -6.14 3.71 -19.66
N ASN A 176 -5.08 3.08 -19.15
CA ASN A 176 -3.95 2.60 -19.94
C ASN A 176 -3.76 1.08 -19.83
N PRO A 177 -4.64 0.28 -20.47
CA PRO A 177 -4.61 -1.18 -20.35
C PRO A 177 -3.30 -1.79 -20.89
N GLU A 178 -2.61 -1.14 -21.83
CA GLU A 178 -1.33 -1.62 -22.35
C GLU A 178 -0.20 -1.49 -21.32
N GLU A 179 -0.14 -0.36 -20.60
CA GLU A 179 0.85 -0.16 -19.54
C GLU A 179 0.56 -1.04 -18.34
N LEU A 180 -0.71 -1.25 -18.02
CA LEU A 180 -1.12 -2.22 -17.01
C LEU A 180 -0.73 -3.64 -17.40
N GLU A 181 -1.01 -4.08 -18.62
CA GLU A 181 -0.64 -5.41 -19.09
C GLU A 181 0.88 -5.57 -19.15
N LYS A 182 1.62 -4.50 -19.48
CA LYS A 182 3.08 -4.46 -19.38
C LYS A 182 3.52 -4.64 -17.93
N LEU A 183 2.97 -3.88 -16.99
CA LEU A 183 3.28 -4.03 -15.57
C LEU A 183 2.93 -5.41 -15.05
N ARG A 184 1.74 -5.92 -15.38
CA ARG A 184 1.28 -7.28 -15.07
C ARG A 184 2.24 -8.31 -15.63
N LYS A 185 2.67 -8.23 -16.89
CA LYS A 185 3.68 -9.13 -17.47
C LYS A 185 5.03 -8.99 -16.79
N LEU A 186 5.43 -7.79 -16.43
CA LEU A 186 6.68 -7.56 -15.71
C LEU A 186 6.65 -8.19 -14.32
N VAL A 187 5.49 -8.13 -13.64
CA VAL A 187 5.20 -8.78 -12.35
C VAL A 187 5.14 -10.30 -12.50
N LEU A 188 4.27 -10.82 -13.38
CA LEU A 188 4.01 -12.24 -13.58
C LEU A 188 5.21 -13.01 -14.14
N ASN A 189 6.00 -12.39 -15.02
CA ASN A 189 7.18 -13.04 -15.62
C ASN A 189 8.45 -12.84 -14.77
N GLU A 190 8.32 -12.34 -13.53
CA GLU A 190 9.44 -12.11 -12.62
C GLU A 190 10.57 -11.23 -13.23
N ASN A 191 10.21 -10.28 -14.11
CA ASN A 191 11.18 -9.50 -14.86
C ASN A 191 11.56 -8.22 -14.10
N GLU A 192 12.34 -8.41 -13.03
CA GLU A 192 12.84 -7.33 -12.17
C GLU A 192 13.60 -6.25 -12.95
N ALA A 193 14.49 -6.66 -13.87
CA ALA A 193 15.23 -5.72 -14.71
C ALA A 193 14.30 -4.87 -15.59
N GLY A 194 13.22 -5.47 -16.11
CA GLY A 194 12.20 -4.77 -16.88
C GLY A 194 11.35 -3.81 -16.03
N LEU A 195 11.03 -4.17 -14.78
CA LEU A 195 10.38 -3.29 -13.81
C LEU A 195 11.28 -2.08 -13.47
N LEU A 196 12.56 -2.32 -13.21
CA LEU A 196 13.54 -1.26 -12.93
C LEU A 196 13.76 -0.36 -14.14
N HIS A 197 13.83 -0.92 -15.34
CA HIS A 197 13.89 -0.12 -16.57
C HIS A 197 12.63 0.75 -16.73
N TYR A 198 11.45 0.20 -16.44
CA TYR A 198 10.21 0.98 -16.43
C TYR A 198 10.29 2.17 -15.45
N LEU A 199 10.83 1.98 -14.24
CA LEU A 199 11.09 3.06 -13.27
C LEU A 199 12.16 4.07 -13.67
N ASN A 200 12.99 3.78 -14.66
CA ASN A 200 13.97 4.77 -15.15
C ASN A 200 13.51 5.41 -16.46
N SER A 201 12.39 4.97 -17.02
CA SER A 201 11.83 5.52 -18.26
C SER A 201 11.10 6.84 -18.03
N ASN A 202 11.12 7.72 -19.03
CA ASN A 202 10.38 8.99 -19.01
C ASN A 202 8.89 8.83 -19.39
N GLU A 203 8.44 7.62 -19.71
CA GLU A 203 7.11 7.31 -20.23
C GLU A 203 6.17 6.71 -19.17
N LYS A 204 6.32 7.10 -17.91
CA LYS A 204 5.51 6.55 -16.81
C LYS A 204 4.23 7.34 -16.61
N THR A 205 3.09 6.66 -16.65
CA THR A 205 1.82 7.26 -16.20
C THR A 205 1.46 6.86 -14.77
N VAL A 206 2.06 5.80 -14.24
CA VAL A 206 1.87 5.36 -12.85
C VAL A 206 2.54 6.32 -11.86
N LYS A 207 1.74 6.92 -10.97
CA LYS A 207 2.26 7.65 -9.80
C LYS A 207 2.36 6.67 -8.64
N GLY A 208 3.42 6.77 -7.84
CA GLY A 208 3.64 5.78 -6.78
C GLY A 208 4.26 4.47 -7.26
N ALA A 209 4.87 4.45 -8.46
CA ALA A 209 5.46 3.25 -9.04
C ALA A 209 6.54 2.59 -8.15
N ARG A 210 7.23 3.35 -7.31
CA ARG A 210 8.21 2.83 -6.34
C ARG A 210 7.55 2.03 -5.22
N ALA A 211 6.43 2.54 -4.69
CA ALA A 211 5.63 1.83 -3.68
C ALA A 211 5.02 0.56 -4.29
N PHE A 212 4.43 0.66 -5.48
CA PHE A 212 3.91 -0.49 -6.21
C PHE A 212 4.98 -1.58 -6.36
N MET A 213 6.17 -1.23 -6.86
CA MET A 213 7.24 -2.21 -7.07
C MET A 213 7.79 -2.81 -5.79
N SER A 214 7.91 -2.03 -4.73
CA SER A 214 8.30 -2.56 -3.42
C SER A 214 7.32 -3.66 -2.98
N GLY A 215 6.01 -3.41 -3.14
CA GLY A 215 4.98 -4.41 -2.82
C GLY A 215 5.04 -5.66 -3.68
N ILE A 216 5.36 -5.54 -4.97
CA ILE A 216 5.58 -6.71 -5.84
C ILE A 216 6.75 -7.56 -5.34
N LEU A 217 7.89 -6.92 -5.00
CA LEU A 217 9.08 -7.63 -4.53
C LEU A 217 8.83 -8.33 -3.19
N VAL A 218 8.16 -7.66 -2.25
CA VAL A 218 7.80 -8.25 -0.94
C VAL A 218 6.80 -9.39 -1.12
N ALA A 219 5.76 -9.20 -1.94
CA ALA A 219 4.79 -10.26 -2.23
C ALA A 219 5.50 -11.52 -2.76
N ARG A 220 6.44 -11.36 -3.68
CA ARG A 220 7.25 -12.46 -4.20
C ARG A 220 8.09 -13.13 -3.11
N ALA A 221 8.81 -12.35 -2.31
CA ALA A 221 9.64 -12.88 -1.21
C ALA A 221 8.80 -13.72 -0.23
N TRP A 222 7.54 -13.34 -0.02
CA TRP A 222 6.64 -14.00 0.93
C TRP A 222 5.80 -15.13 0.32
N ASN A 223 5.97 -15.43 -0.98
CA ASN A 223 5.12 -16.35 -1.73
C ASN A 223 3.63 -15.94 -1.74
N TYR A 224 3.38 -14.66 -1.94
CA TYR A 224 2.06 -14.06 -2.15
C TYR A 224 1.84 -13.77 -3.64
N GLU A 225 0.65 -14.10 -4.13
CA GLU A 225 0.17 -13.77 -5.47
C GLU A 225 -0.54 -12.41 -5.44
N VAL A 226 -0.15 -11.51 -6.33
CA VAL A 226 -0.75 -10.17 -6.44
C VAL A 226 -1.91 -10.20 -7.44
N GLU A 227 -3.10 -9.82 -6.96
CA GLU A 227 -4.32 -9.72 -7.74
C GLU A 227 -4.74 -8.26 -7.90
N LEU A 228 -4.85 -7.80 -9.15
CA LEU A 228 -5.28 -6.44 -9.50
C LEU A 228 -6.76 -6.45 -9.93
N LEU A 229 -7.54 -5.48 -9.45
CA LEU A 229 -8.98 -5.35 -9.67
C LEU A 229 -9.33 -4.56 -10.95
N ASP A 230 -8.62 -4.82 -12.04
CA ASP A 230 -8.71 -4.06 -13.29
C ASP A 230 -9.94 -4.35 -14.18
N HIS A 231 -10.85 -5.19 -13.70
CA HIS A 231 -12.10 -5.54 -14.40
C HIS A 231 -13.27 -4.57 -14.11
N VAL A 232 -13.03 -3.51 -13.33
CA VAL A 232 -14.06 -2.54 -12.95
C VAL A 232 -14.10 -1.41 -13.99
N GLU A 233 -15.04 -1.48 -14.94
CA GLU A 233 -15.18 -0.54 -16.07
C GLU A 233 -15.25 0.96 -15.71
N SER A 234 -15.62 1.29 -14.47
CA SER A 234 -15.77 2.67 -13.99
C SER A 234 -14.56 3.23 -13.25
N ALA A 235 -13.53 2.43 -13.01
CA ALA A 235 -12.38 2.82 -12.22
C ALA A 235 -11.45 3.76 -12.99
N THR A 236 -10.88 4.75 -12.30
CA THR A 236 -9.80 5.57 -12.85
C THR A 236 -8.42 5.12 -12.43
N GLN A 237 -8.31 4.49 -11.25
CA GLN A 237 -7.08 3.94 -10.70
C GLN A 237 -7.34 2.52 -10.24
N ILE A 238 -6.41 1.62 -10.56
CA ILE A 238 -6.49 0.21 -10.24
C ILE A 238 -6.07 0.00 -8.79
N CYS A 239 -6.86 -0.77 -8.07
CA CYS A 239 -6.54 -1.29 -6.76
C CYS A 239 -6.19 -2.78 -6.86
N GLY A 240 -5.60 -3.33 -5.81
CA GLY A 240 -5.26 -4.73 -5.75
C GLY A 240 -4.87 -5.18 -4.36
N TYR A 241 -4.58 -6.46 -4.22
CA TYR A 241 -4.17 -7.07 -2.98
C TYR A 241 -3.23 -8.24 -3.25
N ALA A 242 -2.39 -8.59 -2.27
CA ALA A 242 -1.57 -9.79 -2.32
C ALA A 242 -2.12 -10.84 -1.37
N ARG A 243 -2.29 -12.07 -1.88
CA ARG A 243 -2.77 -13.23 -1.11
C ARG A 243 -1.75 -14.35 -1.06
N PHE A 244 -1.69 -15.07 0.05
CA PHE A 244 -0.81 -16.24 0.15
C PHE A 244 -1.14 -17.27 -0.94
N ALA A 245 -0.14 -17.67 -1.72
CA ALA A 245 -0.30 -18.68 -2.74
C ALA A 245 -0.48 -20.05 -2.05
N GLN A 246 -1.68 -20.64 -2.14
CA GLN A 246 -1.88 -22.03 -1.75
C GLN A 246 -0.98 -22.90 -2.64
N PRO A 247 -0.17 -23.82 -2.10
CA PRO A 247 0.54 -24.77 -2.94
C PRO A 247 -0.49 -25.58 -3.74
N GLU A 248 -0.25 -25.75 -5.05
CA GLU A 248 -1.11 -26.62 -5.87
C GLU A 248 -1.18 -28.01 -5.22
N PRO A 249 -2.37 -28.61 -5.09
CA PRO A 249 -2.46 -29.99 -4.61
C PRO A 249 -1.73 -30.91 -5.60
N VAL A 250 -0.72 -31.62 -5.07
CA VAL A 250 0.07 -32.65 -5.78
C VAL A 250 -0.82 -33.79 -6.25
#